data_AF-A0A940BKY3-F1
#
_entry.id   AF-A0A940BKY3-F1
#
_cell.length_a   1.000
_cell.length_b   1.000
_cell.length_c   1.000
_cell.angle_alpha   90.00
_cell.angle_beta   90.00
_cell.angle_gamma   90.00
#
_symmetry.space_group_name_H-M   'P 1'
#
loop_
_entity.id
_entity.type
_entity.pdbx_description
1 polymer ?
#
loop_
_entity_poly.entity_id
_entity_poly.type
_entity_poly.pdbx_seq_one_letter_code
_entity_poly.pdbx_strand_id
1 'polypeptide(L)' 'MYQLNFPNGNVQTYNSLSELQKAARLLGGEAKIIGGNTYAFVPKK' A
#
# COMPACT_ATOMS: atom_id res chain seq x y z
N MET A 1 -9.78 -2.73 7.94
CA MET A 1 -8.66 -3.31 7.18
C MET A 1 -8.33 -2.40 6.01
N TYR A 2 -7.04 -2.21 5.75
CA TYR A 2 -6.50 -1.35 4.70
C TYR A 2 -5.93 -2.20 3.57
N GLN A 3 -6.20 -1.85 2.32
CA GLN A 3 -5.73 -2.61 1.15
C GLN A 3 -4.61 -1.86 0.44
N LEU A 4 -3.54 -2.55 0.09
CA LEU A 4 -2.45 -2.07 -0.75
C LEU A 4 -2.45 -2.84 -2.07
N ASN A 5 -2.72 -2.14 -3.16
CA ASN A 5 -2.76 -2.69 -4.51
C ASN A 5 -1.41 -2.47 -5.19
N PHE A 6 -0.82 -3.54 -5.68
CA PHE A 6 0.45 -3.52 -6.37
C PHE A 6 0.26 -3.45 -7.89
N PRO A 7 1.22 -2.88 -8.64
CA PRO A 7 1.14 -2.76 -10.10
C PRO A 7 1.03 -4.11 -10.83
N ASN A 8 1.46 -5.20 -10.20
CA ASN A 8 1.37 -6.55 -10.74
C ASN A 8 0.00 -7.22 -10.52
N GLY A 9 -0.99 -6.49 -9.98
CA GLY A 9 -2.32 -7.01 -9.68
C GLY A 9 -2.44 -7.69 -8.31
N ASN A 10 -1.36 -7.82 -7.54
CA ASN A 10 -1.44 -8.34 -6.18
C ASN A 10 -2.10 -7.32 -5.25
N VAL A 11 -2.86 -7.83 -4.27
CA VAL A 11 -3.45 -7.01 -3.21
C VAL A 11 -3.02 -7.58 -1.87
N GLN A 12 -2.53 -6.72 -0.98
CA GLN A 12 -2.24 -7.07 0.41
C GLN A 12 -3.14 -6.29 1.35
N THR A 13 -3.63 -6.94 2.40
CA THR A 13 -4.45 -6.33 3.45
C THR A 13 -3.68 -6.19 4.75
N TYR A 14 -3.84 -5.03 5.40
CA TYR A 14 -3.22 -4.71 6.67
C TYR A 14 -4.28 -4.31 7.69
N ASN A 15 -3.99 -4.52 8.97
CA ASN A 15 -4.90 -4.20 10.06
C ASN A 15 -4.91 -2.69 10.37
N SER A 16 -3.79 -2.01 10.10
CA SER A 16 -3.64 -0.57 10.32
C SER A 16 -3.01 0.16 9.13
N LEU A 17 -3.28 1.46 9.02
CA LEU A 17 -2.66 2.34 8.02
C LEU A 17 -1.13 2.42 8.22
N SER A 18 -0.68 2.40 9.47
CA SER A 18 0.75 2.47 9.82
C SER A 18 1.52 1.26 9.29
N GLU A 19 0.99 0.05 9.46
CA GLU A 19 1.59 -1.17 8.91
C GLU A 19 1.65 -1.15 7.39
N LEU A 20 0.57 -0.71 6.74
CA LEU A 20 0.51 -0.58 5.28
C LEU A 20 1.58 0.39 4.77
N GLN A 21 1.68 1.58 5.37
CA GLN A 21 2.68 2.58 5.00
C GLN A 21 4.11 2.09 5.26
N LYS A 22 4.34 1.39 6.37
CA LYS A 22 5.63 0.78 6.68
C LYS A 22 6.00 -0.28 5.65
N ALA A 23 5.06 -1.15 5.27
CA ALA A 23 5.28 -2.17 4.26
C ALA A 23 5.63 -1.56 2.89
N ALA A 24 4.89 -0.54 2.46
CA ALA A 24 5.20 0.17 1.21
C ALA A 24 6.61 0.79 1.24
N ARG A 25 7.03 1.39 2.36
CA ARG A 25 8.39 1.94 2.50
C ARG A 25 9.47 0.86 2.48
N LEU A 26 9.24 -0.28 3.14
CA LEU A 26 10.17 -1.41 3.13
C LEU A 26 10.38 -1.99 1.71
N LEU A 27 9.36 -1.90 0.87
CA LEU A 27 9.40 -2.31 -0.53
C LEU A 27 9.98 -1.24 -1.47
N GLY A 28 10.54 -0.16 -0.93
CA GLY A 28 11.13 0.92 -1.73
C GLY A 28 10.11 1.83 -2.40
N GLY A 29 8.91 1.94 -1.84
CA GLY A 29 7.85 2.78 -2.37
C GLY A 29 7.05 3.52 -1.30
N GLU A 30 5.88 3.96 -1.70
CA GLU A 30 4.91 4.65 -0.87
C GLU A 30 3.50 4.11 -1.14
N ALA A 31 2.61 4.28 -0.18
CA ALA A 31 1.21 3.96 -0.36
C ALA A 31 0.40 5.24 -0.57
N LYS A 32 -0.29 5.33 -1.71
CA LYS A 32 -1.14 6.46 -2.06
C LYS A 32 -2.61 6.05 -1.96
N ILE A 33 -3.43 6.82 -1.26
CA ILE A 33 -4.87 6.53 -1.16
C ILE A 33 -5.52 6.65 -2.54
N ILE A 34 -6.36 5.67 -2.89
CA ILE A 34 -7.15 5.65 -4.14
C ILE A 34 -8.66 5.60 -3.88
N GLY A 35 -9.08 5.32 -2.64
CA GLY A 35 -10.47 5.45 -2.21
C GLY A 35 -10.74 4.70 -0.90
N GLY A 36 -11.42 5.34 0.06
CA GLY A 36 -11.73 4.73 1.35
C GLY A 36 -10.48 4.18 2.05
N ASN A 37 -10.51 2.88 2.38
CA ASN A 37 -9.37 2.17 2.99
C ASN A 37 -8.44 1.50 1.96
N THR A 38 -8.53 1.89 0.70
CA THR A 38 -7.79 1.30 -0.42
C THR A 38 -6.68 2.24 -0.89
N TYR A 39 -5.48 1.67 -1.01
CA TYR A 39 -4.23 2.34 -1.35
C TYR A 39 -3.58 1.63 -2.54
N ALA A 40 -2.86 2.39 -3.35
CA ALA A 40 -1.98 1.88 -4.40
C ALA A 40 -0.52 2.00 -3.95
N PHE A 41 0.27 0.96 -4.20
CA PHE A 41 1.72 1.00 -4.05
C PHE A 41 2.34 1.78 -5.21
N VAL A 42 3.13 2.80 -4.87
CA VAL A 42 3.86 3.65 -5.79
C VAL A 42 5.35 3.46 -5.52
N PRO A 43 6.11 2.79 -6.39
CA PRO A 43 7.55 2.65 -6.22
C PRO A 43 8.22 4.03 -6.30
N LYS A 44 9.14 4.31 -5.37
CA LYS A 44 10.01 5.48 -5.48
C LYS A 44 11.12 5.13 -6.46
N LYS A 45 11.25 5.95 -7.50
CA LYS A 45 12.37 5.86 -8.46
C LYS A 45 13.71 6.02 -7.75
#